data_AF-A0A077QMS0-F1
#
_entry.id   AF-A0A077QMS0-F1
#
_cell.length_a   1.000
_cell.length_b   1.000
_cell.length_c   1.000
_cell.angle_alpha   90.00
_cell.angle_beta   90.00
_cell.angle_gamma   90.00
#
_symmetry.space_group_name_H-M   'P 1'
#
loop_
_entity.id
_entity.type
_entity.pdbx_description
1 polymer ?
#
loop_
_entity_poly.entity_id
_entity_poly.type
_entity_poly.pdbx_seq_one_letter_code
_entity_poly.pdbx_strand_id
1 'polypeptide(L)'
;MTHNQIPIVQISRGDLIYGLSKERVAYTKKHKPFRFVNMDFHAKEYDFIPTNIDQYVMPFERVINAGSAARRDFNMNLPKKRPFRDNFKTHMEKHLKYSTAAAEDPLSKYSTTHYSRKCKGGLSWIVTDNDPIAQKLKIHFILDGIDMKSVVKKESYISDKTSITAHELRWIYRNRNNPKVKQKIHFWLDGEPSMPPWERPESRELWKEYIPTGELPQTEITRL
;
A
#
# COMPACT_ATOMS: atom_id res chain seq x y z
N MET A 1 12.80 29.79 -1.44
CA MET A 1 12.47 29.07 -0.19
C MET A 1 13.23 27.77 -0.18
N THR A 2 14.45 27.81 0.35
CA THR A 2 15.28 26.64 0.62
C THR A 2 14.84 26.06 1.97
N HIS A 3 14.57 24.75 2.01
CA HIS A 3 14.87 23.82 3.11
C HIS A 3 14.21 22.47 2.75
N ASN A 4 14.93 21.65 1.96
CA ASN A 4 14.68 20.22 1.80
C ASN A 4 15.04 19.50 3.11
N GLN A 5 14.34 19.80 4.20
CA GLN A 5 14.41 18.99 5.40
C GLN A 5 13.47 17.82 5.20
N ILE A 6 14.04 16.62 5.11
CA ILE A 6 13.27 15.38 5.19
C ILE A 6 12.60 15.42 6.57
N PRO A 7 11.25 15.37 6.65
CA PRO A 7 10.57 15.44 7.94
C PRO A 7 11.07 14.30 8.83
N ILE A 8 11.16 14.57 10.14
CA ILE A 8 11.39 13.51 11.13
C ILE A 8 10.14 12.62 11.11
N VAL A 9 10.25 11.49 10.40
CA VAL A 9 9.15 10.54 10.25
C VAL A 9 9.31 9.44 11.29
N GLN A 10 8.38 9.39 12.24
CA GLN A 10 8.23 8.26 13.16
C GLN A 10 7.09 7.35 12.69
N ILE A 11 7.39 6.06 12.54
CA ILE A 11 6.42 5.00 12.33
C ILE A 11 5.76 4.62 13.66
N SER A 12 4.46 4.36 13.63
CA SER A 12 3.61 4.06 14.79
C SER A 12 2.81 2.77 14.59
N ARG A 13 2.27 2.21 15.69
CA ARG A 13 1.38 1.03 15.60
C ARG A 13 0.11 1.39 14.84
N GLY A 14 -0.26 0.55 13.87
CA GLY A 14 -1.42 0.74 13.00
C GLY A 14 -1.12 1.45 11.68
N ASP A 15 0.06 2.08 11.54
CA ASP A 15 0.51 2.58 10.25
C ASP A 15 0.66 1.42 9.26
N LEU A 16 0.43 1.71 7.97
CA LEU A 16 0.56 0.71 6.92
C LEU A 16 1.95 0.75 6.29
N ILE A 17 2.57 -0.43 6.16
CA ILE A 17 3.87 -0.61 5.53
C ILE A 17 3.67 -1.21 4.15
N TYR A 18 4.20 -0.51 3.16
CA TYR A 18 4.18 -0.86 1.75
C TYR A 18 5.60 -1.04 1.22
N GLY A 19 5.73 -1.68 0.06
CA GLY A 19 7.02 -2.09 -0.51
C GLY A 19 7.05 -3.59 -0.79
N LEU A 20 8.19 -4.09 -1.27
CA LEU A 20 8.39 -5.51 -1.56
C LEU A 20 8.31 -6.36 -0.30
N SER A 21 7.64 -7.51 -0.37
CA SER A 21 7.41 -8.39 0.79
C SER A 21 8.71 -8.75 1.53
N LYS A 22 9.77 -9.12 0.78
CA LYS A 22 11.09 -9.46 1.36
C LYS A 22 11.70 -8.27 2.11
N GLU A 23 11.60 -7.07 1.54
CA GLU A 23 12.16 -5.87 2.15
C GLU A 23 11.38 -5.41 3.37
N ARG A 24 10.04 -5.50 3.36
CA ARG A 24 9.23 -5.22 4.57
C ARG A 24 9.67 -6.11 5.74
N VAL A 25 9.92 -7.39 5.49
CA VAL A 25 10.42 -8.34 6.52
C VAL A 25 11.86 -8.03 6.93
N ALA A 26 12.72 -7.65 5.99
CA ALA A 26 14.10 -7.26 6.30
C ALA A 26 14.13 -6.02 7.19
N TYR A 27 13.26 -5.05 6.92
CA TYR A 27 13.18 -3.79 7.64
C TYR A 27 12.85 -3.97 9.13
N THR A 28 11.88 -4.82 9.46
CA THR A 28 11.53 -5.08 10.87
C THR A 28 12.65 -5.75 11.65
N LYS A 29 13.58 -6.43 10.99
CA LYS A 29 14.74 -7.06 11.63
C LYS A 29 15.93 -6.11 11.74
N LYS A 30 16.24 -5.40 10.66
CA LYS A 30 17.49 -4.63 10.52
C LYS A 30 17.39 -3.23 11.09
N HIS A 31 16.30 -2.51 10.80
CA HIS A 31 16.22 -1.06 11.05
C HIS A 31 15.45 -0.74 12.32
N LYS A 32 16.10 -0.02 13.24
CA LYS A 32 15.57 0.33 14.57
C LYS A 32 14.14 0.91 14.52
N PRO A 33 13.77 1.82 13.60
CA PRO A 33 12.41 2.36 13.55
C PRO A 33 11.33 1.29 13.37
N PHE A 34 11.63 0.16 12.73
CA PHE A 34 10.65 -0.88 12.37
C PHE A 34 10.65 -2.07 13.32
N ARG A 35 11.57 -2.14 14.31
CA ARG A 35 11.73 -3.32 15.18
C ARG A 35 10.51 -3.67 16.03
N PHE A 36 9.64 -2.69 16.31
CA PHE A 36 8.42 -2.95 17.07
C PHE A 36 7.28 -3.52 16.22
N VAL A 37 7.43 -3.55 14.90
CA VAL A 37 6.40 -4.01 13.97
C VAL A 37 6.35 -5.53 13.98
N ASN A 38 5.21 -6.10 14.41
CA ASN A 38 4.96 -7.52 14.31
C ASN A 38 4.36 -7.86 12.92
N MET A 39 5.14 -8.60 12.13
CA MET A 39 4.75 -9.06 10.78
C MET A 39 4.22 -10.50 10.77
N ASP A 40 4.17 -11.17 11.92
CA ASP A 40 3.78 -12.58 12.01
C ASP A 40 2.29 -12.76 11.72
N PHE A 41 1.98 -13.62 10.74
CA PHE A 41 0.61 -14.01 10.41
C PHE A 41 -0.01 -14.92 11.49
N HIS A 42 0.80 -15.47 12.40
CA HIS A 42 0.38 -16.40 13.45
C HIS A 42 0.60 -15.81 14.86
N ALA A 43 0.47 -14.49 15.00
CA ALA A 43 0.62 -13.82 16.29
C ALA A 43 -0.28 -14.45 17.38
N LYS A 44 0.31 -14.76 18.53
CA LYS A 44 -0.38 -15.28 19.73
C LYS A 44 -0.91 -14.16 20.64
N GLU A 45 -0.81 -12.90 20.22
CA GLU A 45 -1.05 -11.72 21.04
C GLU A 45 -2.50 -11.24 20.99
N TYR A 46 -3.13 -11.02 22.15
CA TYR A 46 -4.50 -10.49 22.26
C TYR A 46 -4.68 -9.04 21.75
N ASP A 47 -3.61 -8.30 21.45
CA ASP A 47 -3.61 -6.92 20.96
C ASP A 47 -2.91 -6.78 19.59
N PHE A 48 -3.16 -7.76 18.71
CA PHE A 48 -2.69 -7.70 17.33
C PHE A 48 -3.28 -6.48 16.61
N ILE A 49 -2.40 -5.64 16.03
CA ILE A 49 -2.79 -4.49 15.19
C ILE A 49 -2.16 -4.72 13.82
N PRO A 50 -2.96 -4.81 12.75
CA PRO A 50 -2.43 -5.00 11.41
C PRO A 50 -1.60 -3.79 10.96
N THR A 51 -0.44 -4.07 10.38
CA THR A 51 0.53 -3.09 9.86
C THR A 51 0.79 -3.30 8.37
N ASN A 52 0.32 -4.39 7.78
CA ASN A 52 0.33 -4.61 6.33
C ASN A 52 -1.07 -4.80 5.81
N ILE A 53 -1.31 -4.35 4.58
CA ILE A 53 -2.58 -4.55 3.90
C ILE A 53 -2.92 -6.05 3.72
N ASP A 54 -1.90 -6.91 3.64
CA ASP A 54 -2.03 -8.37 3.51
C ASP A 54 -2.68 -9.04 4.73
N GLN A 55 -2.66 -8.38 5.90
CA GLN A 55 -3.25 -8.90 7.14
C GLN A 55 -4.77 -8.66 7.22
N TYR A 56 -5.27 -7.63 6.53
CA TYR A 56 -6.71 -7.39 6.41
C TYR A 56 -7.30 -8.41 5.45
N VAL A 57 -8.34 -9.14 5.82
CA VAL A 57 -8.92 -10.18 4.96
C VAL A 57 -10.11 -9.61 4.18
N MET A 58 -10.14 -9.88 2.87
CA MET A 58 -11.29 -9.63 2.00
C MET A 58 -12.03 -10.93 1.66
N PRO A 59 -13.31 -10.88 1.27
CA PRO A 59 -14.11 -12.10 1.06
C PRO A 59 -13.52 -13.08 0.05
N PHE A 60 -12.96 -12.59 -1.07
CA PHE A 60 -12.34 -13.43 -2.10
C PHE A 60 -11.15 -14.27 -1.56
N GLU A 61 -10.45 -13.79 -0.53
CA GLU A 61 -9.31 -14.51 0.05
C GLU A 61 -9.74 -15.76 0.84
N ARG A 62 -10.97 -15.76 1.35
CA ARG A 62 -11.56 -16.90 2.08
C ARG A 62 -11.82 -18.09 1.17
N VAL A 63 -12.09 -17.82 -0.11
CA VAL A 63 -12.31 -18.86 -1.13
C VAL A 63 -10.96 -19.41 -1.63
N ILE A 64 -10.00 -18.54 -1.92
CA ILE A 64 -8.73 -18.93 -2.56
C ILE A 64 -7.74 -19.55 -1.57
N ASN A 65 -7.72 -19.09 -0.32
CA ASN A 65 -6.76 -19.56 0.68
C ASN A 65 -7.42 -19.67 2.06
N ALA A 66 -8.42 -20.55 2.16
CA ALA A 66 -9.27 -20.69 3.35
C ALA A 66 -8.47 -20.84 4.65
N GLY A 67 -7.40 -21.64 4.67
CA GLY A 67 -6.57 -21.84 5.86
C GLY A 67 -5.84 -20.58 6.32
N SER A 68 -5.14 -19.89 5.41
CA SER A 68 -4.45 -18.62 5.73
C SER A 68 -5.43 -17.49 6.03
N ALA A 69 -6.55 -17.42 5.30
CA ALA A 69 -7.60 -16.44 5.52
C ALA A 69 -8.24 -16.61 6.91
N ALA A 70 -8.58 -17.83 7.31
CA ALA A 70 -9.18 -18.10 8.62
C ALA A 70 -8.29 -17.63 9.78
N ARG A 71 -6.96 -17.85 9.70
CA ARG A 71 -6.04 -17.35 10.73
C ARG A 71 -5.96 -15.83 10.74
N ARG A 72 -5.84 -15.18 9.57
CA ARG A 72 -5.82 -13.72 9.50
C ARG A 72 -7.12 -13.12 10.00
N ASP A 73 -8.26 -13.71 9.67
CA ASP A 73 -9.58 -13.34 10.19
C ASP A 73 -9.65 -13.47 11.70
N PHE A 74 -9.10 -14.56 12.26
CA PHE A 74 -8.99 -14.73 13.71
C PHE A 74 -8.17 -13.59 14.33
N ASN A 75 -7.00 -13.27 13.77
CA ASN A 75 -6.16 -12.17 14.27
C ASN A 75 -6.89 -10.82 14.23
N MET A 76 -7.62 -10.54 13.14
CA MET A 76 -8.44 -9.32 12.99
C MET A 76 -9.66 -9.30 13.94
N ASN A 77 -9.99 -10.42 14.59
CA ASN A 77 -11.07 -10.56 15.56
C ASN A 77 -10.59 -10.58 17.02
N LEU A 78 -9.28 -10.52 17.29
CA LEU A 78 -8.75 -10.59 18.65
C LEU A 78 -9.30 -9.44 19.52
N PRO A 79 -9.66 -9.73 20.79
CA PRO A 79 -10.78 -9.09 21.51
C PRO A 79 -10.62 -7.63 21.94
N LYS A 80 -9.58 -6.89 21.52
CA LYS A 80 -9.41 -5.47 21.90
C LYS A 80 -9.39 -4.46 20.77
N LYS A 81 -9.22 -4.83 19.48
CA LYS A 81 -9.19 -3.82 18.38
C LYS A 81 -9.71 -4.34 17.04
N ARG A 82 -11.05 -4.33 16.87
CA ARG A 82 -11.72 -4.35 15.54
C ARG A 82 -11.82 -3.01 14.78
N PRO A 83 -11.53 -1.81 15.35
CA PRO A 83 -11.91 -0.57 14.68
C PRO A 83 -11.12 -0.36 13.38
N PHE A 84 -9.85 -0.77 13.30
CA PHE A 84 -9.08 -0.71 12.05
C PHE A 84 -9.68 -1.57 10.94
N ARG A 85 -10.10 -2.80 11.28
CA ARG A 85 -10.75 -3.71 10.33
C ARG A 85 -12.04 -3.10 9.80
N ASP A 86 -12.92 -2.69 10.71
CA ASP A 86 -14.27 -2.25 10.36
C ASP A 86 -14.21 -0.92 9.62
N ASN A 87 -13.29 -0.04 10.00
CA ASN A 87 -13.05 1.21 9.30
C ASN A 87 -12.51 0.97 7.89
N PHE A 88 -11.51 0.11 7.70
CA PHE A 88 -11.02 -0.24 6.37
C PHE A 88 -12.09 -0.93 5.50
N LYS A 89 -12.82 -1.89 6.05
CA LYS A 89 -13.92 -2.58 5.35
C LYS A 89 -14.99 -1.57 4.89
N THR A 90 -15.40 -0.69 5.78
CA THR A 90 -16.37 0.38 5.49
C THR A 90 -15.86 1.32 4.39
N HIS A 91 -14.58 1.70 4.42
CA HIS A 91 -13.96 2.49 3.37
C HIS A 91 -14.05 1.78 2.02
N MET A 92 -13.65 0.50 1.98
CA MET A 92 -13.65 -0.30 0.76
C MET A 92 -15.03 -0.43 0.15
N GLU A 93 -16.04 -0.77 0.94
CA GLU A 93 -17.44 -0.93 0.50
C GLU A 93 -17.99 0.35 -0.14
N LYS A 94 -17.66 1.52 0.41
CA LYS A 94 -18.10 2.83 -0.10
C LYS A 94 -17.26 3.35 -1.27
N HIS A 95 -16.08 2.79 -1.52
CA HIS A 95 -15.15 3.33 -2.50
C HIS A 95 -15.55 3.00 -3.94
N LEU A 96 -15.92 4.03 -4.71
CA LEU A 96 -16.42 3.92 -6.11
C LEU A 96 -15.59 2.98 -7.01
N LYS A 97 -14.26 3.01 -6.88
CA LYS A 97 -13.35 2.22 -7.73
C LYS A 97 -12.92 0.87 -7.18
N TYR A 98 -12.95 0.69 -5.86
CA TYR A 98 -12.27 -0.41 -5.18
C TYR A 98 -13.22 -1.34 -4.41
N SER A 99 -14.50 -0.97 -4.30
CA SER A 99 -15.56 -1.76 -3.64
C SER A 99 -15.68 -3.20 -4.15
N THR A 100 -15.41 -3.43 -5.44
CA THR A 100 -15.35 -4.79 -6.00
C THR A 100 -14.36 -5.74 -5.31
N ALA A 101 -13.32 -5.24 -4.62
CA ALA A 101 -12.45 -6.09 -3.80
C ALA A 101 -13.11 -6.56 -2.49
N ALA A 102 -14.15 -5.85 -2.03
CA ALA A 102 -14.95 -6.19 -0.87
C ALA A 102 -16.23 -6.98 -1.23
N ALA A 103 -16.51 -7.20 -2.52
CA ALA A 103 -17.63 -8.01 -2.96
C ALA A 103 -17.35 -9.51 -2.75
N GLU A 104 -18.39 -10.26 -2.39
CA GLU A 104 -18.38 -11.72 -2.40
C GLU A 104 -18.55 -12.20 -3.84
N ASP A 105 -17.44 -12.48 -4.53
CA ASP A 105 -17.46 -13.10 -5.86
C ASP A 105 -16.86 -14.52 -5.79
N PRO A 106 -17.70 -15.57 -5.72
CA PRO A 106 -17.23 -16.96 -5.65
C PRO A 106 -16.57 -17.44 -6.95
N LEU A 107 -16.64 -16.69 -8.05
CA LEU A 107 -16.08 -17.04 -9.35
C LEU A 107 -14.77 -16.32 -9.67
N SER A 108 -14.11 -15.68 -8.69
CA SER A 108 -12.99 -14.74 -8.94
C SER A 108 -11.76 -15.40 -9.60
N LYS A 109 -11.83 -15.63 -10.92
CA LYS A 109 -10.73 -16.05 -11.79
C LYS A 109 -9.64 -14.97 -11.88
N TYR A 110 -9.81 -13.81 -11.24
CA TYR A 110 -8.90 -12.66 -11.28
C TYR A 110 -8.37 -12.24 -9.91
N SER A 111 -7.82 -13.19 -9.14
CA SER A 111 -7.22 -12.95 -7.82
C SER A 111 -6.27 -11.72 -7.80
N THR A 112 -5.43 -11.55 -8.83
CA THR A 112 -4.49 -10.44 -8.93
C THR A 112 -5.16 -9.06 -8.99
N THR A 113 -6.32 -8.95 -9.65
CA THR A 113 -7.06 -7.67 -9.74
C THR A 113 -7.67 -7.30 -8.40
N HIS A 114 -8.26 -8.26 -7.69
CA HIS A 114 -8.79 -8.03 -6.35
C HIS A 114 -7.70 -7.65 -5.36
N TYR A 115 -6.55 -8.34 -5.37
CA TYR A 115 -5.39 -7.95 -4.57
C TYR A 115 -4.91 -6.53 -4.91
N SER A 116 -4.76 -6.19 -6.19
CA SER A 116 -4.37 -4.84 -6.60
C SER A 116 -5.36 -3.77 -6.09
N ARG A 117 -6.67 -4.03 -6.22
CA ARG A 117 -7.73 -3.10 -5.75
C ARG A 117 -7.72 -2.96 -4.23
N LYS A 118 -7.63 -4.05 -3.48
CA LYS A 118 -7.48 -4.05 -2.02
C LYS A 118 -6.27 -3.21 -1.59
N CYS A 119 -5.12 -3.43 -2.23
CA CYS A 119 -3.88 -2.76 -1.89
C CYS A 119 -3.93 -1.25 -2.14
N LYS A 120 -4.44 -0.83 -3.31
CA LYS A 120 -4.70 0.59 -3.62
C LYS A 120 -5.81 1.19 -2.76
N GLY A 121 -6.76 0.35 -2.35
CA GLY A 121 -7.81 0.70 -1.40
C GLY A 121 -7.24 1.05 -0.03
N GLY A 122 -6.25 0.32 0.47
CA GLY A 122 -5.53 0.67 1.69
C GLY A 122 -4.81 2.02 1.59
N LEU A 123 -4.19 2.33 0.44
CA LEU A 123 -3.61 3.65 0.19
C LEU A 123 -4.68 4.75 0.21
N SER A 124 -5.80 4.52 -0.50
CA SER A 124 -6.93 5.46 -0.54
C SER A 124 -7.52 5.69 0.84
N TRP A 125 -7.66 4.63 1.63
CA TRP A 125 -8.21 4.65 2.98
C TRP A 125 -7.46 5.64 3.88
N ILE A 126 -6.15 5.50 4.02
CA ILE A 126 -5.36 6.38 4.89
C ILE A 126 -5.29 7.81 4.36
N VAL A 127 -5.35 8.00 3.05
CA VAL A 127 -5.20 9.32 2.41
C VAL A 127 -6.52 10.09 2.38
N THR A 128 -7.64 9.43 2.13
CA THR A 128 -8.90 10.10 1.76
C THR A 128 -10.00 9.97 2.79
N ASP A 129 -9.96 8.94 3.66
CA ASP A 129 -11.00 8.73 4.65
C ASP A 129 -10.95 9.81 5.75
N ASN A 130 -12.14 10.23 6.19
CA ASN A 130 -12.30 11.26 7.21
C ASN A 130 -12.54 10.68 8.61
N ASP A 131 -12.59 9.36 8.77
CA ASP A 131 -12.68 8.74 10.09
C ASP A 131 -11.44 9.07 10.95
N PRO A 132 -11.62 9.41 12.25
CA PRO A 132 -10.51 9.72 13.15
C PRO A 132 -9.43 8.64 13.25
N ILE A 133 -9.77 7.37 13.00
CA ILE A 133 -8.81 6.26 12.94
C ILE A 133 -7.87 6.47 11.76
N ALA A 134 -8.41 6.52 10.54
CA ALA A 134 -7.63 6.71 9.31
C ALA A 134 -6.83 8.01 9.33
N GLN A 135 -7.42 9.09 9.86
CA GLN A 135 -6.75 10.38 9.98
C GLN A 135 -5.53 10.39 10.92
N LYS A 136 -5.36 9.40 11.80
CA LYS A 136 -4.15 9.30 12.65
C LYS A 136 -3.05 8.47 12.01
N LEU A 137 -3.42 7.59 11.08
CA LEU A 137 -2.51 6.67 10.44
C LEU A 137 -1.68 7.34 9.34
N LYS A 138 -0.54 6.71 9.06
CA LYS A 138 0.39 7.04 7.98
C LYS A 138 0.70 5.80 7.15
N ILE A 139 1.29 6.03 5.99
CA ILE A 139 1.83 5.00 5.11
C ILE A 139 3.34 5.16 5.08
N HIS A 140 4.05 4.05 5.27
CA HIS A 140 5.50 3.95 5.11
C HIS A 140 5.82 3.06 3.92
N PHE A 141 6.39 3.65 2.88
CA PHE A 141 6.66 2.96 1.61
C PHE A 141 8.16 2.71 1.47
N ILE A 142 8.57 1.45 1.56
CA ILE A 142 9.96 1.02 1.40
C ILE A 142 10.31 0.95 -0.08
N LEU A 143 11.38 1.64 -0.49
CA LEU A 143 11.83 1.74 -1.87
C LEU A 143 12.88 0.68 -2.24
N ASP A 144 13.51 0.04 -1.26
CA ASP A 144 14.57 -0.95 -1.44
C ASP A 144 14.15 -2.10 -2.34
N GLY A 145 15.09 -2.56 -3.17
CA GLY A 145 14.89 -3.68 -4.09
C GLY A 145 13.91 -3.43 -5.24
N ILE A 146 13.25 -2.27 -5.30
CA ILE A 146 12.30 -1.94 -6.37
C ILE A 146 13.07 -1.55 -7.65
N ASP A 147 12.84 -2.30 -8.73
CA ASP A 147 13.24 -1.86 -10.07
C ASP A 147 12.35 -0.72 -10.56
N MET A 148 12.83 0.51 -10.38
CA MET A 148 12.10 1.72 -10.80
C MET A 148 11.84 1.76 -12.30
N LYS A 149 12.73 1.20 -13.12
CA LYS A 149 12.60 1.20 -14.58
C LYS A 149 11.41 0.36 -14.99
N SER A 150 11.32 -0.88 -14.49
CA SER A 150 10.17 -1.74 -14.77
C SER A 150 8.86 -1.20 -14.18
N VAL A 151 8.91 -0.48 -13.05
CA VAL A 151 7.73 0.21 -12.50
C VAL A 151 7.22 1.30 -13.46
N VAL A 152 8.10 2.17 -13.93
CA VAL A 152 7.76 3.31 -14.81
C VAL A 152 7.30 2.81 -16.17
N LYS A 153 8.05 1.90 -16.79
CA LYS A 153 7.75 1.36 -18.13
C LYS A 153 6.60 0.36 -18.16
N LYS A 154 6.06 -0.01 -17.00
CA LYS A 154 5.04 -1.05 -16.82
C LYS A 154 5.47 -2.40 -17.42
N GLU A 155 6.77 -2.70 -17.38
CA GLU A 155 7.31 -3.97 -17.85
C GLU A 155 6.77 -5.12 -16.99
N SER A 156 6.34 -6.20 -17.65
CA SER A 156 5.99 -7.44 -16.98
C SER A 156 7.25 -8.14 -16.49
N TYR A 157 7.17 -8.78 -15.33
CA TYR A 157 8.13 -9.83 -14.98
C TYR A 157 7.85 -11.07 -15.84
N ILE A 158 8.76 -12.05 -15.82
CA ILE A 158 8.77 -13.33 -16.59
C ILE A 158 7.40 -14.06 -16.71
N SER A 159 6.39 -13.70 -15.91
CA SER A 159 5.04 -14.25 -15.88
C SER A 159 3.89 -13.29 -16.33
N ASP A 160 4.13 -12.33 -17.23
CA ASP A 160 3.13 -11.38 -17.78
C ASP A 160 2.35 -10.54 -16.74
N LYS A 161 2.88 -10.41 -15.52
CA LYS A 161 2.25 -9.67 -14.43
C LYS A 161 3.23 -8.64 -13.87
N THR A 162 2.76 -7.41 -13.76
CA THR A 162 3.50 -6.36 -13.02
C THR A 162 3.24 -6.51 -11.52
N SER A 163 4.26 -6.24 -10.71
CA SER A 163 4.17 -6.35 -9.25
C SER A 163 3.04 -5.48 -8.67
N ILE A 164 2.33 -5.97 -7.64
CA ILE A 164 1.37 -5.16 -6.89
C ILE A 164 2.05 -3.89 -6.33
N THR A 165 3.29 -4.02 -5.86
CA THR A 165 4.11 -2.87 -5.42
C THR A 165 4.31 -1.83 -6.50
N ALA A 166 4.46 -2.25 -7.77
CA ALA A 166 4.52 -1.33 -8.90
C ALA A 166 3.19 -0.59 -9.11
N HIS A 167 2.06 -1.29 -8.96
CA HIS A 167 0.73 -0.66 -9.02
C HIS A 167 0.50 0.37 -7.91
N GLU A 168 0.95 0.06 -6.70
CA GLU A 168 0.88 0.93 -5.53
C GLU A 168 1.74 2.18 -5.74
N LEU A 169 3.01 2.03 -6.14
CA LEU A 169 3.91 3.16 -6.35
C LEU A 169 3.43 4.08 -7.48
N ARG A 170 2.95 3.50 -8.59
CA ARG A 170 2.28 4.28 -9.65
C ARG A 170 0.99 4.95 -9.16
N TRP A 171 0.23 4.34 -8.26
CA TRP A 171 -0.92 5.01 -7.65
C TRP A 171 -0.48 6.25 -6.86
N ILE A 172 0.57 6.14 -6.05
CA ILE A 172 1.08 7.29 -5.28
C ILE A 172 1.55 8.39 -6.22
N TYR A 173 2.35 8.06 -7.25
CA TYR A 173 2.81 9.04 -8.24
C TYR A 173 1.65 9.77 -8.92
N ARG A 174 0.60 9.05 -9.34
CA ARG A 174 -0.59 9.68 -9.94
C ARG A 174 -1.33 10.63 -9.01
N ASN A 175 -1.20 10.44 -7.70
CA ASN A 175 -1.83 11.29 -6.70
C ASN A 175 -0.82 12.23 -5.99
N ARG A 176 0.41 12.35 -6.50
CA ARG A 176 1.53 13.07 -5.87
C ARG A 176 1.23 14.54 -5.57
N ASN A 177 0.33 15.16 -6.32
CA ASN A 177 -0.06 16.56 -6.15
C ASN A 177 -1.13 16.76 -5.06
N ASN A 178 -1.74 15.68 -4.54
CA ASN A 178 -2.69 15.77 -3.43
C ASN A 178 -1.93 16.07 -2.11
N PRO A 179 -2.25 17.17 -1.39
CA PRO A 179 -1.60 17.51 -0.13
C PRO A 179 -1.66 16.39 0.92
N LYS A 180 -2.79 15.66 1.00
CA LYS A 180 -2.94 14.53 1.92
C LYS A 180 -1.97 13.40 1.59
N VAL A 181 -1.69 13.14 0.30
CA VAL A 181 -0.67 12.15 -0.10
C VAL A 181 0.71 12.56 0.39
N LYS A 182 1.11 13.81 0.16
CA LYS A 182 2.40 14.34 0.62
C LYS A 182 2.54 14.29 2.15
N GLN A 183 1.45 14.53 2.87
CA GLN A 183 1.43 14.52 4.33
C GLN A 183 1.46 13.10 4.92
N LYS A 184 0.76 12.15 4.28
CA LYS A 184 0.48 10.82 4.85
C LYS A 184 1.44 9.73 4.42
N ILE A 185 2.08 9.89 3.26
CA ILE A 185 2.95 8.87 2.68
C ILE A 185 4.40 9.28 2.85
N HIS A 186 5.15 8.45 3.55
CA HIS A 186 6.56 8.64 3.81
C HIS A 186 7.37 7.52 3.18
N PHE A 187 8.43 7.89 2.46
CA PHE A 187 9.29 6.93 1.79
C PHE A 187 10.49 6.57 2.67
N TRP A 188 10.97 5.35 2.51
CA TRP A 188 12.15 4.83 3.18
C TRP A 188 13.09 4.20 2.17
N LEU A 189 14.38 4.40 2.36
CA LEU A 189 15.44 3.79 1.58
C LEU A 189 16.64 3.53 2.50
N ASP A 190 17.22 2.33 2.44
CA ASP A 190 18.34 1.91 3.29
C ASP A 190 18.10 2.12 4.80
N GLY A 191 16.85 2.03 5.24
CA GLY A 191 16.45 2.18 6.63
C GLY A 191 16.19 3.61 7.08
N GLU A 192 16.39 4.60 6.22
CA GLU A 192 16.26 6.03 6.54
C GLU A 192 15.10 6.69 5.78
N PRO A 193 14.49 7.75 6.33
CA PRO A 193 13.49 8.53 5.60
C PRO A 193 14.07 9.08 4.30
N SER A 194 13.30 8.95 3.21
CA SER A 194 13.70 9.39 1.87
C SER A 194 12.67 10.35 1.28
N MET A 195 13.12 11.19 0.35
CA MET A 195 12.23 11.90 -0.56
C MET A 195 11.54 10.92 -1.53
N PRO A 196 10.41 11.30 -2.14
CA PRO A 196 9.75 10.49 -3.15
C PRO A 196 10.65 10.17 -4.34
N PRO A 197 10.50 9.01 -5.00
CA PRO A 197 11.43 8.58 -6.05
C PRO A 197 11.43 9.49 -7.29
N TRP A 198 10.34 10.22 -7.56
CA TRP A 198 10.30 11.20 -8.65
C TRP A 198 11.00 12.53 -8.32
N GLU A 199 11.39 12.74 -7.06
CA GLU A 199 12.16 13.92 -6.63
C GLU A 199 13.65 13.60 -6.47
N ARG A 200 14.02 12.32 -6.39
CA ARG A 200 15.42 11.86 -6.24
C ARG A 200 16.23 12.08 -7.53
N PRO A 201 17.47 12.60 -7.46
CA PRO A 201 18.31 12.79 -8.64
C PRO A 201 18.46 11.53 -9.49
N GLU A 202 18.65 10.36 -8.86
CA GLU A 202 18.93 9.11 -9.59
C GLU A 202 17.73 8.57 -10.40
N SER A 203 16.49 8.95 -10.06
CA SER A 203 15.29 8.40 -10.69
C SER A 203 14.31 9.45 -11.22
N ARG A 204 14.57 10.75 -11.00
CA ARG A 204 13.70 11.84 -11.45
C ARG A 204 13.42 11.80 -12.95
N GLU A 205 14.47 11.68 -13.76
CA GLU A 205 14.32 11.69 -15.23
C GLU A 205 13.51 10.49 -15.72
N LEU A 206 13.75 9.32 -15.14
CA LEU A 206 12.97 8.11 -15.43
C LEU A 206 11.48 8.31 -15.13
N TRP A 207 11.12 8.92 -14.00
CA TRP A 207 9.71 9.15 -13.65
C TRP A 207 8.99 10.12 -14.59
N LYS A 208 9.70 10.99 -15.33
CA LYS A 208 9.09 11.83 -16.37
C LYS A 208 8.58 11.02 -17.56
N GLU A 209 9.13 9.83 -17.81
CA GLU A 209 8.64 8.92 -18.86
C GLU A 209 7.27 8.32 -18.51
N TYR A 210 6.89 8.27 -17.24
CA TYR A 210 5.58 7.78 -16.83
C TYR A 210 4.54 8.90 -16.83
N ILE A 211 3.72 8.94 -17.88
CA ILE A 211 2.59 9.89 -17.98
C ILE A 211 1.30 9.20 -17.50
N PRO A 212 0.69 9.67 -16.39
CA PRO A 212 -0.62 9.20 -15.97
C PRO A 212 -1.69 9.42 -17.04
N THR A 213 -2.62 8.47 -17.20
CA THR A 213 -3.71 8.61 -18.18
C THR A 213 -4.53 9.90 -18.01
N GLY A 214 -4.74 10.36 -16.78
CA GLY A 214 -5.46 11.61 -16.52
C GLY A 214 -4.64 12.89 -16.77
N GLU A 215 -3.35 12.75 -17.08
CA GLU A 215 -2.43 13.84 -17.45
C GLU A 215 -2.09 13.79 -18.96
N LEU A 216 -2.58 12.78 -19.70
CA LEU A 216 -2.41 12.72 -21.16
C LEU A 216 -3.29 13.77 -21.85
N PRO A 217 -2.83 14.39 -22.95
CA PRO A 217 -3.66 15.22 -23.80
C PRO A 217 -4.89 14.45 -24.29
N GLN A 218 -6.04 15.12 -24.39
CA GLN A 218 -7.32 14.52 -24.79
C GLN A 218 -7.26 13.80 -26.15
N THR A 219 -6.34 14.21 -27.03
CA THR A 219 -6.10 13.63 -28.36
C THR A 219 -5.46 12.23 -28.33
N GLU A 220 -4.80 11.85 -27.24
CA GLU A 220 -4.15 10.54 -27.09
C GLU A 220 -5.02 9.53 -26.32
N ILE A 221 -6.01 10.00 -25.55
CA ILE A 221 -6.93 9.15 -24.79
C ILE A 221 -7.80 8.30 -25.73
N THR A 222 -8.15 8.82 -26.91
CA THR A 222 -9.02 8.13 -27.90
C THR A 222 -8.30 7.01 -28.67
N ARG A 223 -6.99 6.81 -28.46
CA ARG A 223 -6.16 5.80 -29.16
C ARG A 223 -5.71 4.63 -28.27
N LEU A 224 -6.07 4.63 -26.99
CA LEU A 224 -5.74 3.60 -25.98
C LEU A 224 -6.99 2.80 -25.58
#